data_AF-A0A6G0JUB7-F1
#
_entry.id   AF-A0A6G0JUB7-F1
#
_cell.length_a   1.000
_cell.length_b   1.000
_cell.length_c   1.000
_cell.angle_alpha   90.00
_cell.angle_beta   90.00
_cell.angle_gamma   90.00
#
_symmetry.space_group_name_H-M   'P 1'
#
loop_
_entity.id
_entity.type
_entity.pdbx_description
1 polymer ?
#
loop_
_entity_poly.entity_id
_entity_poly.type
_entity_poly.pdbx_seq_one_letter_code
_entity_poly.pdbx_strand_id
1 'polypeptide(L)'
;MRLDRPTWLTPVQWNQGGFDAVFVDKPNALVRFVQVTRADHHSYDHRHFVELLGKLAVHDDWKDVQLKKVQLYFVVPREKLSVFRRPVQSADFQETVTQGPFSSLASAAAAARTLVDFVLQNCKAEVKTLGVDYEGSIY
;
A
#
# COMPACT_ATOMS: atom_id res chain seq x y z
N MET A 1 3.97 11.54 -14.39
CA MET A 1 3.50 10.18 -14.72
C MET A 1 1.98 10.25 -14.80
N ARG A 2 1.34 9.72 -15.85
CA ARG A 2 -0.14 9.68 -15.90
C ARG A 2 -0.63 8.42 -15.18
N LEU A 3 -1.52 8.59 -14.21
CA LEU A 3 -2.16 7.51 -13.43
C LEU A 3 -3.62 7.27 -13.85
N ASP A 4 -3.97 7.61 -15.08
CA ASP A 4 -5.30 7.45 -15.67
C ASP A 4 -5.65 5.99 -15.98
N ARG A 5 -4.64 5.13 -16.15
CA ARG A 5 -4.78 3.69 -16.37
C ARG A 5 -4.16 2.86 -15.25
N PRO A 6 -4.58 1.59 -15.07
CA PRO A 6 -3.98 0.71 -14.09
C PRO A 6 -2.47 0.56 -14.34
N THR A 7 -1.66 0.87 -13.31
CA THR A 7 -0.21 0.96 -13.46
C THR A 7 0.51 0.32 -12.29
N TRP A 8 1.60 -0.39 -12.58
CA TRP A 8 2.52 -0.92 -11.59
C TRP A 8 3.70 0.03 -11.37
N LEU A 9 4.03 0.22 -10.11
CA LEU A 9 5.13 1.03 -9.61
C LEU A 9 6.04 0.16 -8.75
N THR A 10 7.33 0.46 -8.77
CA THR A 10 8.30 -0.15 -7.86
C THR A 10 9.07 0.96 -7.14
N PRO A 11 9.47 0.78 -5.88
CA PRO A 11 10.38 1.72 -5.21
C PRO A 11 11.68 1.89 -6.01
N VAL A 12 12.23 3.10 -5.99
CA VAL A 12 13.53 3.39 -6.64
C VAL A 12 14.68 2.65 -5.96
N GLN A 13 14.60 2.43 -4.64
CA GLN A 13 15.61 1.71 -3.87
C GLN A 13 15.05 0.38 -3.35
N TRP A 14 15.77 -0.70 -3.65
CA TRP A 14 15.55 -2.01 -3.07
C TRP A 14 15.67 -1.92 -1.54
N ASN A 15 14.65 -2.39 -0.82
CA ASN A 15 14.61 -2.47 0.66
C ASN A 15 14.40 -1.15 1.45
N GLN A 16 13.87 -0.08 0.84
CA GLN A 16 13.48 1.14 1.58
C GLN A 16 11.98 1.40 1.64
N GLY A 17 11.12 0.50 1.13
CA GLY A 17 9.68 0.77 1.04
C GLY A 17 8.80 -0.03 2.00
N GLY A 18 9.30 -1.11 2.59
CA GLY A 18 8.42 -2.11 3.22
C GLY A 18 7.50 -2.83 2.21
N PHE A 19 7.60 -2.55 0.91
CA PHE A 19 6.89 -3.20 -0.19
C PHE A 19 7.80 -3.25 -1.43
N ASP A 20 7.55 -4.20 -2.34
CA ASP A 20 8.31 -4.45 -3.57
C ASP A 20 7.65 -3.83 -4.80
N ALA A 21 6.32 -3.75 -4.78
CA ALA A 21 5.54 -3.16 -5.86
C ALA A 21 4.24 -2.52 -5.35
N VAL A 22 3.74 -1.53 -6.09
CA VAL A 22 2.45 -0.89 -5.87
C VAL A 22 1.68 -0.85 -7.17
N PHE A 23 0.47 -1.38 -7.14
CA PHE A 23 -0.49 -1.26 -8.22
C PHE A 23 -1.46 -0.13 -7.91
N VAL A 24 -1.61 0.79 -8.86
CA VAL A 24 -2.48 1.96 -8.77
C VAL A 24 -3.53 1.83 -9.86
N ASP A 25 -4.79 1.69 -9.47
CA ASP A 25 -5.94 1.49 -10.35
C ASP A 25 -6.98 2.56 -10.06
N LYS A 26 -6.80 3.72 -10.71
CA LYS A 26 -7.67 4.88 -10.59
C LYS A 26 -9.12 4.59 -11.01
N PRO A 27 -9.40 3.92 -12.15
CA PRO A 27 -10.79 3.57 -12.53
C PRO A 27 -11.55 2.82 -11.44
N ASN A 28 -10.87 1.94 -10.69
CA ASN A 28 -11.48 1.19 -9.59
C ASN A 28 -11.25 1.82 -8.21
N ALA A 29 -10.58 2.98 -8.15
CA ALA A 29 -10.18 3.68 -6.93
C ALA A 29 -9.51 2.72 -5.93
N LEU A 30 -8.52 1.97 -6.43
CA LEU A 30 -7.81 0.92 -5.71
C LEU A 30 -6.30 1.20 -5.72
N VAL A 31 -5.67 1.07 -4.56
CA VAL A 31 -4.22 0.97 -4.42
C VAL A 31 -3.87 -0.38 -3.78
N ARG A 32 -2.94 -1.13 -4.36
CA ARG A 32 -2.47 -2.41 -3.82
C ARG A 32 -0.98 -2.39 -3.66
N PHE A 33 -0.54 -2.49 -2.43
CA PHE A 33 0.85 -2.75 -2.08
C PHE A 33 1.11 -4.25 -2.09
N VAL A 34 2.29 -4.63 -2.57
CA VAL A 34 2.77 -6.00 -2.63
C VAL A 34 4.12 -6.06 -1.93
N GLN A 35 4.21 -6.93 -0.93
CA GLN A 35 5.45 -7.28 -0.25
C GLN A 35 5.70 -8.77 -0.49
N VAL A 36 6.77 -9.06 -1.22
CA VAL A 36 7.25 -10.41 -1.49
C VAL A 36 8.17 -10.81 -0.36
N THR A 37 7.96 -11.99 0.21
CA THR A 37 8.72 -12.43 1.40
C THR A 37 9.09 -13.89 1.36
N ARG A 38 10.39 -14.14 1.55
CA ARG A 38 10.94 -15.50 1.75
C ARG A 38 11.25 -15.82 3.21
N ALA A 39 11.39 -14.81 4.05
CA ALA A 39 11.64 -15.00 5.48
C ALA A 39 10.35 -15.37 6.24
N ASP A 40 10.53 -16.10 7.33
CA ASP A 40 9.42 -16.58 8.17
C ASP A 40 8.84 -15.44 9.03
N HIS A 41 9.64 -14.40 9.28
CA HIS A 41 9.27 -13.16 9.96
C HIS A 41 9.66 -11.95 9.10
N HIS A 42 8.74 -11.00 8.95
CA HIS A 42 8.99 -9.74 8.26
C HIS A 42 8.60 -8.55 9.11
N SER A 43 9.45 -7.52 9.08
CA SER A 43 9.13 -6.22 9.63
C SER A 43 8.14 -5.51 8.72
N TYR A 44 7.07 -4.98 9.31
CA TYR A 44 6.16 -4.06 8.64
C TYR A 44 6.50 -2.63 9.08
N ASP A 45 7.00 -1.82 8.15
CA ASP A 45 7.24 -0.39 8.37
C ASP A 45 6.14 0.42 7.66
N HIS A 46 5.12 0.80 8.42
CA HIS A 46 3.97 1.53 7.93
C HIS A 46 4.30 2.92 7.34
N ARG A 47 5.44 3.52 7.70
CA ARG A 47 5.77 4.91 7.35
C ARG A 47 5.83 5.12 5.83
N HIS A 48 6.41 4.17 5.12
CA HIS A 48 6.54 4.24 3.66
C HIS A 48 5.20 4.08 2.93
N PHE A 49 4.31 3.23 3.44
CA PHE A 49 2.94 3.07 2.90
C PHE A 49 2.16 4.37 3.04
N VAL A 50 2.21 4.94 4.23
CA VAL A 50 1.56 6.19 4.60
C VAL A 50 2.06 7.36 3.76
N GLU A 51 3.38 7.48 3.60
CA GLU A 51 3.99 8.54 2.81
C GLU A 51 3.56 8.47 1.34
N LEU A 52 3.52 7.27 0.75
CA LEU A 52 3.05 7.11 -0.63
C LEU A 52 1.57 7.44 -0.77
N LEU A 53 0.71 6.99 0.17
CA LEU A 53 -0.71 7.31 0.15
C LEU A 53 -0.95 8.82 0.26
N GLY A 54 -0.22 9.51 1.13
CA GLY A 54 -0.27 10.97 1.24
C GLY A 54 0.11 11.65 -0.07
N LYS A 55 1.22 11.23 -0.71
CA LYS A 55 1.65 11.74 -2.02
C LYS A 55 0.63 11.48 -3.12
N LEU A 56 0.03 10.29 -3.16
CA LEU A 56 -1.01 9.95 -4.13
C LEU A 56 -2.24 10.83 -3.92
N ALA A 57 -2.71 11.00 -2.69
CA ALA A 57 -3.91 11.78 -2.39
C ALA A 57 -3.77 13.26 -2.78
N VAL A 58 -2.57 13.84 -2.69
CA VAL A 58 -2.32 15.23 -3.10
C VAL A 58 -1.90 15.39 -4.56
N HIS A 59 -1.71 14.29 -5.28
CA HIS A 59 -1.33 14.34 -6.69
C HIS A 59 -2.51 14.81 -7.55
N ASP A 60 -2.25 15.63 -8.56
CA ASP A 60 -3.29 16.22 -9.42
C ASP A 60 -4.19 15.17 -10.10
N ASP A 61 -3.65 14.00 -10.42
CA ASP A 61 -4.44 12.90 -10.99
C ASP A 61 -5.45 12.28 -10.00
N TRP A 62 -5.33 12.53 -8.70
CA TRP A 62 -6.08 11.83 -7.65
C TRP A 62 -6.88 12.75 -6.73
N LYS A 63 -6.68 14.07 -6.82
CA LYS A 63 -7.37 15.07 -5.98
C LYS A 63 -8.90 14.99 -6.04
N ASP A 64 -9.46 14.57 -7.17
CA ASP A 64 -10.91 14.47 -7.38
C ASP A 64 -11.44 13.03 -7.22
N VAL A 65 -10.63 12.10 -6.71
CA VAL A 65 -10.99 10.69 -6.58
C VAL A 65 -11.07 10.29 -5.11
N GLN A 66 -12.22 9.75 -4.70
CA GLN A 66 -12.33 9.06 -3.41
C GLN A 66 -11.82 7.63 -3.55
N LEU A 67 -10.75 7.31 -2.83
CA LEU A 67 -10.18 5.97 -2.78
C LEU A 67 -11.16 5.02 -2.09
N LYS A 68 -11.53 3.96 -2.79
CA LYS A 68 -12.45 2.94 -2.26
C LYS A 68 -11.70 1.90 -1.44
N LYS A 69 -10.49 1.55 -1.87
CA LYS A 69 -9.78 0.41 -1.32
C LYS A 69 -8.27 0.55 -1.34
N VAL A 70 -7.65 0.21 -0.22
CA VAL A 70 -6.20 -0.03 -0.09
C VAL A 70 -6.00 -1.49 0.28
N GLN A 71 -5.06 -2.16 -0.38
CA GLN A 71 -4.71 -3.54 -0.09
C GLN A 71 -3.23 -3.68 0.20
N LEU A 72 -2.89 -4.51 1.18
CA LEU A 72 -1.54 -4.98 1.43
C LEU A 72 -1.50 -6.49 1.20
N TYR A 73 -0.71 -6.93 0.22
CA TYR A 73 -0.49 -8.33 -0.09
C TYR A 73 0.88 -8.76 0.39
N PHE A 74 0.91 -9.74 1.29
CA PHE A 74 2.09 -10.54 1.57
C PHE A 74 2.12 -11.73 0.60
N VAL A 75 3.08 -11.72 -0.32
CA VAL A 75 3.28 -12.80 -1.28
C VAL A 75 4.37 -13.72 -0.74
N VAL A 76 3.97 -14.95 -0.39
CA VAL A 76 4.83 -15.92 0.29
C VAL A 76 4.94 -17.20 -0.53
N PRO A 77 6.06 -17.94 -0.47
CA PRO A 77 6.14 -19.28 -1.03
C PRO A 77 5.02 -20.16 -0.46
N ARG A 78 4.35 -20.94 -1.31
CA ARG A 78 3.17 -21.75 -0.94
C ARG A 78 3.47 -22.67 0.24
N GLU A 79 4.66 -23.25 0.30
CA GLU A 79 5.12 -24.13 1.37
C GLU A 79 5.23 -23.41 2.74
N LYS A 80 5.37 -22.09 2.74
CA LYS A 80 5.42 -21.26 3.96
C LYS A 80 4.06 -20.66 4.33
N LEU A 81 3.03 -20.80 3.49
CA LEU A 81 1.74 -20.14 3.70
C LEU A 81 1.08 -20.54 5.03
N SER A 82 1.20 -21.81 5.43
CA SER A 82 0.59 -22.33 6.67
C SER A 82 1.25 -21.82 7.94
N VAL A 83 2.55 -21.49 7.89
CA VAL A 83 3.35 -21.04 9.03
C VAL A 83 3.54 -19.53 9.06
N PHE A 84 3.30 -18.85 7.93
CA PHE A 84 3.49 -17.42 7.82
C PHE A 84 2.52 -16.64 8.72
N ARG A 85 3.08 -15.81 9.59
CA ARG A 85 2.33 -14.90 10.44
C ARG A 85 2.43 -13.49 9.89
N ARG A 86 1.29 -12.93 9.50
CA ARG A 86 1.24 -11.53 9.06
C ARG A 86 1.70 -10.62 10.18
N PRO A 87 2.61 -9.66 9.92
CA PRO A 87 3.06 -8.70 10.92
C PRO A 87 2.03 -7.63 11.26
N VAL A 88 0.94 -7.54 10.49
CA VAL A 88 -0.13 -6.55 10.66
C VAL A 88 -1.48 -7.17 10.32
N GLN A 89 -2.51 -6.88 11.12
CA GLN A 89 -3.89 -7.30 10.84
C GLN A 89 -4.63 -6.24 10.02
N SER A 90 -5.75 -6.61 9.40
CA SER A 90 -6.54 -5.66 8.61
C SER A 90 -7.07 -4.48 9.43
N ALA A 91 -7.35 -4.67 10.72
CA ALA A 91 -7.81 -3.60 11.61
C ALA A 91 -6.71 -2.55 11.86
N ASP A 92 -5.51 -3.00 12.22
CA ASP A 92 -4.37 -2.09 12.45
C ASP A 92 -3.94 -1.40 11.14
N PHE A 93 -4.05 -2.11 10.02
CA PHE A 93 -3.80 -1.53 8.70
C PHE A 93 -4.87 -0.50 8.31
N GLN A 94 -6.13 -0.73 8.66
CA GLN A 94 -7.21 0.24 8.48
C GLN A 94 -6.90 1.52 9.24
N GLU A 95 -6.51 1.43 10.51
CA GLU A 95 -6.10 2.58 11.30
C GLU A 95 -4.89 3.29 10.70
N THR A 96 -3.90 2.52 10.20
CA THR A 96 -2.75 3.09 9.48
C THR A 96 -3.17 3.91 8.27
N VAL A 97 -4.10 3.40 7.45
CA VAL A 97 -4.56 4.10 6.23
C VAL A 97 -5.39 5.33 6.57
N THR A 98 -6.22 5.28 7.62
CA THR A 98 -7.11 6.38 7.98
C THR A 98 -6.48 7.43 8.89
N GLN A 99 -5.42 7.11 9.64
CA GLN A 99 -4.77 8.06 10.55
C GLN A 99 -3.32 8.36 10.18
N GLY A 100 -2.62 7.42 9.53
CA GLY A 100 -1.21 7.56 9.21
C GLY A 100 -0.89 8.75 8.29
N PRO A 101 -1.59 8.94 7.15
CA PRO A 101 -1.31 10.05 6.23
C PRO A 101 -1.29 11.41 6.92
N PHE A 102 -2.13 11.59 7.94
CA PHE A 102 -2.21 12.81 8.74
C PHE A 102 -0.98 13.07 9.61
N SER A 103 -0.41 12.03 10.23
CA SER A 103 0.79 12.18 11.05
C SER A 103 2.02 12.52 10.20
N SER A 104 2.10 11.97 8.98
CA SER A 104 3.16 12.33 8.02
C SER A 104 3.06 13.76 7.49
N LEU A 105 1.86 14.36 7.55
CA LEU A 105 1.54 15.69 7.02
C LEU A 105 1.31 16.73 8.15
N ALA A 106 1.81 16.46 9.35
CA ALA A 106 1.67 17.35 10.51
C ALA A 106 2.26 18.76 10.28
N SER A 107 3.13 18.95 9.29
CA SER A 107 3.64 20.26 8.84
C SER A 107 3.06 20.75 7.50
N ALA A 108 2.19 19.98 6.84
CA ALA A 108 1.62 20.32 5.54
C ALA A 108 0.51 21.38 5.64
N ALA A 109 0.33 22.14 4.56
CA ALA A 109 -0.70 23.17 4.44
C ALA A 109 -2.11 22.59 4.65
N ALA A 110 -3.02 23.39 5.23
CA ALA A 110 -4.40 22.97 5.53
C ALA A 110 -5.13 22.37 4.32
N ALA A 111 -4.93 22.94 3.12
CA ALA A 111 -5.53 22.43 1.88
C ALA A 111 -5.11 20.98 1.54
N ALA A 112 -3.83 20.63 1.78
CA ALA A 112 -3.34 19.27 1.55
C ALA A 112 -4.00 18.26 2.50
N ARG A 113 -4.26 18.67 3.74
CA ARG A 113 -4.96 17.82 4.73
C ARG A 113 -6.41 17.56 4.32
N THR A 114 -7.13 18.62 3.94
CA THR A 114 -8.52 18.50 3.46
C THR A 114 -8.62 17.58 2.25
N LEU A 115 -7.61 17.62 1.37
CA LEU A 115 -7.59 16.75 0.20
C LEU A 115 -7.35 15.28 0.58
N VAL A 116 -6.42 15.02 1.49
CA VAL A 116 -6.17 13.67 2.02
C VAL A 116 -7.39 13.12 2.75
N ASP A 117 -8.05 13.94 3.56
CA ASP A 117 -9.33 13.62 4.21
C ASP A 117 -10.37 13.20 3.17
N PHE A 118 -10.56 14.01 2.13
CA PHE A 118 -11.52 13.72 1.06
C PHE A 118 -11.21 12.41 0.34
N VAL A 119 -9.94 12.21 -0.06
CA VAL A 119 -9.53 11.02 -0.81
C VAL A 119 -9.70 9.74 0.03
N LEU A 120 -9.48 9.80 1.35
CA LEU A 120 -9.47 8.60 2.21
C LEU A 120 -10.73 8.39 3.05
N GLN A 121 -11.70 9.31 3.03
CA GLN A 121 -12.86 9.39 3.93
C GLN A 121 -13.62 8.07 4.14
N ASN A 122 -13.73 7.23 3.10
CA ASN A 122 -14.45 5.96 3.13
C ASN A 122 -13.60 4.76 2.66
N CYS A 123 -12.27 4.93 2.68
CA CYS A 123 -11.36 3.94 2.15
C CYS A 123 -11.31 2.69 3.03
N LYS A 124 -11.56 1.51 2.44
CA LYS A 124 -11.39 0.22 3.11
C LYS A 124 -9.97 -0.32 2.93
N ALA A 125 -9.33 -0.69 4.02
CA ALA A 125 -8.02 -1.30 4.03
C ALA A 125 -8.13 -2.80 4.28
N GLU A 126 -7.41 -3.61 3.50
CA GLU A 126 -7.36 -5.06 3.67
C GLU A 126 -5.93 -5.55 3.63
N VAL A 127 -5.58 -6.44 4.57
CA VAL A 127 -4.34 -7.19 4.50
C VAL A 127 -4.65 -8.62 4.04
N LYS A 128 -3.89 -9.12 3.06
CA LYS A 128 -4.05 -10.46 2.50
C LYS A 128 -2.69 -11.16 2.42
N THR A 129 -2.73 -12.48 2.52
CA THR A 129 -1.58 -13.34 2.23
C THR A 129 -1.91 -14.16 1.00
N LEU A 130 -0.99 -14.20 0.05
CA LEU A 130 -1.09 -15.00 -1.16
C LEU A 130 0.07 -15.98 -1.19
N GLY A 131 -0.24 -17.27 -1.16
CA GLY A 131 0.73 -18.33 -1.42
C GLY A 131 0.94 -18.48 -2.91
N VAL A 132 2.20 -18.40 -3.35
CA VAL A 132 2.58 -18.60 -4.75
C VAL A 132 3.58 -19.74 -4.86
N ASP A 133 3.48 -20.50 -5.94
CA ASP A 133 4.47 -21.51 -6.26
C ASP A 133 5.75 -20.81 -6.73
N TYR A 134 6.88 -21.20 -6.15
CA TYR A 134 8.18 -20.66 -6.52
C TYR A 134 8.82 -21.59 -7.54
N GLU A 135 8.85 -21.20 -8.81
CA GLU A 135 9.74 -21.86 -9.77
C GLU A 135 11.17 -21.34 -9.54
N GLY A 136 12.07 -22.26 -9.18
CA GLY A 136 13.49 -21.96 -9.13
C GLY A 136 13.98 -21.62 -10.54
N SER A 137 14.23 -20.34 -10.79
CA SER A 137 14.73 -19.80 -12.06
C SER A 137 13.76 -19.94 -13.24
N ILE A 138 12.96 -18.91 -13.47
CA ILE A 138 12.47 -18.54 -14.82
C ILE A 138 13.50 -17.62 -15.48
N TYR A 139 14.76 -18.08 -15.51
CA TYR A 139 15.87 -17.58 -16.31
C TYR A 139 16.85 -18.74 -16.52
#